data_AF-A0A484WBQ1-F1
#
_entry.id   AF-A0A484WBQ1-F1
#
_cell.length_a   1.000
_cell.length_b   1.000
_cell.length_c   1.000
_cell.angle_alpha   90.00
_cell.angle_beta   90.00
_cell.angle_gamma   90.00
#
_symmetry.space_group_name_H-M   'P 1'
#
loop_
_entity.id
_entity.type
_entity.pdbx_description
1 polymer ?
#
loop_
_entity_poly.entity_id
_entity_poly.type
_entity_poly.pdbx_seq_one_letter_code
_entity_poly.pdbx_strand_id
1 'polypeptide(L)'
;MPLVAILEFCKGTFPNELSLAHLKIVVDCANGATYHIAPNVFRELGAKVITIGCEPDGLNINEEVGATDVRALQARVLAEKADLGIALDGDGDRVIMVDHEGNKVDGDQILYIIAREGLRQGQLRGGAVGTLMSNMGLELALKQLGIPFVRAKVGGPLRAGETAGERLAHWRRKLRSRDPARQNHHR
;
A
#
# COMPACT_ATOMS: atom_id res chain seq x y z
N MET A 1 1.84 -17.69 16.33
CA MET A 1 0.52 -17.07 16.58
C MET A 1 -0.51 -17.81 15.77
N PRO A 2 -1.66 -18.22 16.33
CA PRO A 2 -2.71 -18.88 15.57
C PRO A 2 -3.26 -17.92 14.49
N LEU A 3 -3.54 -18.43 13.29
CA LEU A 3 -4.07 -17.68 12.14
C LEU A 3 -5.31 -16.83 12.48
N VAL A 4 -6.13 -17.32 13.41
CA VAL A 4 -7.32 -16.63 13.93
C VAL A 4 -6.99 -15.28 14.57
N ALA A 5 -5.83 -15.13 15.21
CA ALA A 5 -5.43 -13.88 15.86
C ALA A 5 -5.09 -12.77 14.85
N ILE A 6 -4.58 -13.13 13.66
CA ILE A 6 -4.27 -12.16 12.59
C ILE A 6 -5.58 -11.63 12.00
N LEU A 7 -6.56 -12.51 11.80
CA LEU A 7 -7.89 -12.15 11.33
C LEU A 7 -8.56 -11.11 12.24
N GLU A 8 -8.57 -11.38 13.55
CA GLU A 8 -9.15 -10.49 14.56
C GLU A 8 -8.41 -9.15 14.66
N PHE A 9 -7.08 -9.15 14.51
CA PHE A 9 -6.31 -7.91 14.48
C PHE A 9 -6.64 -7.04 13.26
N CYS A 10 -6.72 -7.64 12.07
CA CYS A 10 -7.11 -6.94 10.84
C CYS A 10 -8.54 -6.40 10.93
N LYS A 11 -9.47 -7.13 11.57
CA LYS A 11 -10.84 -6.65 11.84
C LYS A 11 -10.84 -5.50 12.82
N GLY A 12 -10.08 -5.59 13.91
CA GLY A 12 -10.00 -4.53 14.93
C GLY A 12 -9.40 -3.21 14.45
N THR A 13 -8.67 -3.23 13.32
CA THR A 13 -8.17 -2.01 12.66
C THR A 13 -9.16 -1.40 11.67
N PHE A 14 -10.19 -2.14 11.27
CA PHE A 14 -11.27 -1.64 10.42
C PHE A 14 -12.31 -0.93 11.29
N PRO A 15 -12.72 0.32 10.96
CA PRO A 15 -13.75 1.01 11.74
C PRO A 15 -15.04 0.20 11.79
N ASN A 16 -15.53 -0.10 13.00
CA ASN A 16 -16.76 -0.88 13.20
C ASN A 16 -18.02 -0.26 12.56
N GLU A 17 -17.95 1.04 12.23
CA GLU A 17 -19.00 1.81 11.57
C GLU A 17 -19.04 1.59 10.05
N LEU A 18 -17.99 1.01 9.48
CA LEU A 18 -17.88 0.71 8.05
C LEU A 18 -18.18 -0.76 7.81
N SER A 19 -18.77 -1.06 6.65
CA SER A 19 -19.00 -2.42 6.18
C SER A 19 -18.70 -2.50 4.69
N LEU A 20 -18.21 -3.65 4.25
CA LEU A 20 -17.99 -3.93 2.83
C LEU A 20 -19.21 -4.62 2.20
N ALA A 21 -20.36 -4.66 2.87
CA ALA A 21 -21.58 -5.38 2.48
C ALA A 21 -22.07 -5.15 1.04
N HIS A 22 -21.79 -3.98 0.47
CA HIS A 22 -22.23 -3.60 -0.87
C HIS A 22 -21.14 -3.69 -1.93
N LEU A 23 -19.94 -4.15 -1.57
CA LEU A 23 -18.81 -4.23 -2.48
C LEU A 23 -18.63 -5.65 -3.01
N LYS A 24 -18.47 -5.75 -4.33
CA LYS A 24 -18.01 -6.93 -5.04
C LYS A 24 -16.51 -6.80 -5.29
N ILE A 25 -15.72 -7.68 -4.68
CA ILE A 25 -14.26 -7.61 -4.69
C ILE A 25 -13.69 -8.87 -5.31
N VAL A 26 -12.75 -8.72 -6.25
CA VAL A 26 -11.92 -9.82 -6.73
C VAL A 26 -10.61 -9.86 -5.95
N VAL A 27 -10.26 -11.00 -5.37
CA VAL A 27 -9.05 -11.17 -4.56
C VAL A 27 -8.15 -12.20 -5.24
N ASP A 28 -6.93 -11.79 -5.56
CA ASP A 28 -5.85 -12.61 -6.07
C ASP A 28 -4.83 -12.88 -4.97
N CYS A 29 -4.70 -14.14 -4.58
CA CYS A 29 -3.77 -14.57 -3.53
C CYS A 29 -2.47 -15.17 -4.07
N ALA A 30 -2.22 -15.10 -5.37
CA ALA A 30 -0.99 -15.53 -6.04
C ALA A 30 -0.59 -17.01 -5.80
N ASN A 31 -1.55 -17.85 -5.40
CA ASN A 31 -1.32 -19.20 -4.88
C ASN A 31 -0.31 -19.24 -3.71
N GLY A 32 -0.21 -18.13 -2.98
CA GLY A 32 0.73 -17.93 -1.89
C GLY A 32 0.16 -18.24 -0.52
N ALA A 33 0.86 -17.79 0.52
CA ALA A 33 0.50 -18.01 1.92
C ALA A 33 -0.88 -17.43 2.30
N THR A 34 -1.37 -16.44 1.56
CA THR A 34 -2.61 -15.70 1.85
C THR A 34 -3.88 -16.36 1.30
N TYR A 35 -3.77 -17.46 0.54
CA TYR A 35 -4.87 -18.09 -0.21
C TYR A 35 -6.12 -18.40 0.62
N HIS A 36 -5.94 -18.80 1.88
CA HIS A 36 -7.03 -19.18 2.77
C HIS A 36 -7.47 -18.05 3.72
N ILE A 37 -6.65 -17.00 3.90
CA ILE A 37 -6.92 -15.95 4.89
C ILE A 37 -7.58 -14.74 4.23
N ALA A 38 -6.96 -14.22 3.17
CA ALA A 38 -7.36 -12.94 2.59
C ALA A 38 -8.83 -12.95 2.11
N PRO A 39 -9.32 -13.99 1.40
CA PRO A 39 -10.72 -14.03 1.00
C PRO A 39 -11.68 -14.09 2.19
N ASN A 40 -11.31 -14.77 3.27
CA ASN A 40 -12.15 -14.93 4.45
C ASN A 40 -12.29 -13.61 5.23
N VAL A 41 -11.21 -12.83 5.36
CA VAL A 41 -11.27 -11.48 5.96
C VAL A 41 -12.32 -10.62 5.26
N PHE A 42 -12.28 -10.54 3.93
CA PHE A 42 -13.19 -9.68 3.17
C PHE A 42 -14.64 -10.20 3.21
N ARG A 43 -14.86 -11.52 3.22
CA ARG A 43 -16.20 -12.11 3.38
C ARG A 43 -16.79 -11.81 4.75
N GLU A 44 -16.00 -11.92 5.82
CA GLU A 44 -16.45 -11.61 7.18
C GLU A 44 -16.78 -10.12 7.37
N LEU A 45 -16.10 -9.22 6.65
CA LEU A 45 -16.42 -7.80 6.60
C LEU A 45 -17.67 -7.48 5.75
N GLY A 46 -18.30 -8.50 5.14
CA GLY A 46 -19.56 -8.42 4.39
C GLY A 46 -19.41 -8.39 2.87
N ALA A 47 -18.19 -8.34 2.32
CA ALA A 47 -17.99 -8.20 0.89
C ALA A 47 -18.43 -9.45 0.10
N LYS A 48 -18.91 -9.24 -1.13
CA LYS A 48 -19.04 -10.32 -2.11
C LYS A 48 -17.68 -10.60 -2.73
N VAL A 49 -17.02 -11.66 -2.27
CA VAL A 49 -15.64 -11.99 -2.69
C VAL A 49 -15.61 -13.04 -3.79
N ILE A 50 -14.90 -12.73 -4.88
CA ILE A 50 -14.51 -13.66 -5.93
C ILE A 50 -13.01 -13.88 -5.83
N THR A 51 -12.57 -15.13 -5.86
CA THR A 51 -11.17 -15.50 -5.67
C THR A 51 -10.52 -15.93 -6.97
N ILE A 52 -9.26 -15.54 -7.16
CA ILE A 52 -8.34 -16.08 -8.16
C ILE A 52 -6.99 -16.38 -7.48
N GLY A 53 -6.18 -17.28 -8.04
CA GLY A 53 -4.90 -17.63 -7.41
C GLY A 53 -5.05 -18.16 -5.98
N CYS A 54 -6.07 -18.99 -5.72
CA CYS A 54 -6.34 -19.58 -4.41
C CYS A 54 -6.26 -21.11 -4.38
N GLU A 55 -5.67 -21.74 -5.40
CA GLU A 55 -5.54 -23.19 -5.54
C GLU A 55 -4.05 -23.58 -5.62
N PRO A 56 -3.30 -23.47 -4.51
CA PRO A 56 -1.88 -23.78 -4.52
C PRO A 56 -1.64 -25.29 -4.71
N ASP A 57 -0.78 -25.65 -5.66
CA ASP A 57 -0.31 -27.03 -5.89
C ASP A 57 1.14 -27.25 -5.39
N GLY A 58 1.76 -26.21 -4.84
CA GLY A 58 3.13 -26.21 -4.35
C GLY A 58 4.19 -25.80 -5.38
N LEU A 59 3.82 -25.65 -6.65
CA LEU A 59 4.69 -25.22 -7.75
C LEU A 59 4.19 -23.95 -8.44
N ASN A 60 2.90 -23.67 -8.39
CA ASN A 60 2.20 -22.59 -9.11
C ASN A 60 2.17 -21.23 -8.39
N ILE A 61 3.12 -20.97 -7.48
CA ILE A 61 3.21 -19.68 -6.79
C ILE A 61 3.61 -18.58 -7.78
N ASN A 62 2.88 -17.45 -7.79
CA ASN A 62 3.09 -16.32 -8.69
C ASN A 62 3.04 -16.65 -10.20
N GLU A 63 2.45 -17.80 -10.58
CA GLU A 63 2.32 -18.22 -11.98
C GLU A 63 1.12 -17.54 -12.65
N GLU A 64 1.37 -16.47 -13.40
CA GLU A 64 0.35 -15.66 -14.11
C GLU A 64 -0.71 -15.01 -13.19
N VAL A 65 -0.40 -14.93 -11.89
CA VAL A 65 -1.27 -14.37 -10.84
C VAL A 65 -0.46 -13.54 -9.84
N GLY A 66 -1.15 -12.69 -9.09
CA GLY A 66 -0.60 -11.93 -7.97
C GLY A 66 -0.17 -10.50 -8.28
N ALA A 67 0.50 -9.86 -7.33
CA ALA A 67 0.94 -8.47 -7.44
C ALA A 67 1.95 -8.22 -8.59
N THR A 68 2.64 -9.28 -9.03
CA THR A 68 3.59 -9.26 -10.16
C THR A 68 2.89 -9.28 -11.51
N ASP A 69 1.76 -9.99 -11.63
CA ASP A 69 0.96 -10.08 -12.85
C ASP A 69 -0.54 -9.91 -12.57
N VAL A 70 -1.02 -8.68 -12.80
CA VAL A 70 -2.42 -8.31 -12.55
C VAL A 70 -3.34 -8.55 -13.74
N ARG A 71 -2.87 -9.11 -14.86
CA ARG A 71 -3.68 -9.24 -16.08
C ARG A 71 -4.91 -10.11 -15.85
N ALA A 72 -4.75 -11.23 -15.15
CA ALA A 72 -5.84 -12.11 -14.76
C ALA A 72 -6.85 -11.39 -13.84
N LEU A 73 -6.34 -10.62 -12.87
CA LEU A 73 -7.16 -9.81 -11.97
C LEU A 73 -7.97 -8.76 -12.74
N GLN A 74 -7.35 -8.01 -13.64
CA GLN A 74 -8.02 -6.98 -14.46
C GLN A 74 -9.15 -7.58 -15.30
N ALA A 75 -8.84 -8.69 -16.01
CA ALA A 75 -9.84 -9.38 -16.82
C ALA A 75 -11.02 -9.86 -15.96
N ARG A 76 -10.74 -10.41 -14.77
CA ARG A 76 -11.78 -10.89 -13.85
C ARG A 76 -12.62 -9.75 -13.28
N VAL A 77 -12.02 -8.63 -12.88
CA VAL A 77 -12.75 -7.45 -12.38
C VAL A 77 -13.75 -6.94 -13.42
N LEU A 78 -13.32 -6.80 -14.67
CA LEU A 78 -14.18 -6.37 -15.77
C LEU A 78 -15.29 -7.37 -16.10
N ALA A 79 -14.94 -8.66 -16.20
CA ALA A 79 -15.91 -9.72 -16.49
C ALA A 79 -17.01 -9.82 -15.43
N GLU A 80 -16.62 -9.61 -14.17
CA GLU A 80 -17.52 -9.72 -13.03
C GLU A 80 -18.23 -8.41 -12.70
N LYS A 81 -17.85 -7.29 -13.33
CA LYS A 81 -18.28 -5.94 -12.93
C LYS A 81 -18.06 -5.73 -11.42
N ALA A 82 -16.89 -6.12 -10.94
CA ALA A 82 -16.50 -5.93 -9.55
C ALA A 82 -16.15 -4.45 -9.30
N ASP A 83 -16.35 -3.99 -8.07
CA ASP A 83 -16.05 -2.61 -7.67
C ASP A 83 -14.54 -2.38 -7.55
N LEU A 84 -13.79 -3.41 -7.16
CA LEU A 84 -12.34 -3.40 -7.14
C LEU A 84 -11.73 -4.82 -7.19
N GLY A 85 -10.46 -4.87 -7.57
CA GLY A 85 -9.58 -6.02 -7.45
C GLY A 85 -8.45 -5.76 -6.46
N ILE A 86 -8.02 -6.81 -5.75
CA ILE A 86 -6.89 -6.80 -4.82
C ILE A 86 -5.96 -7.95 -5.20
N ALA A 87 -4.72 -7.65 -5.54
CA ALA A 87 -3.68 -8.63 -5.79
C ALA A 87 -2.62 -8.59 -4.70
N LEU A 88 -2.38 -9.74 -4.07
CA LEU A 88 -1.33 -9.97 -3.10
C LEU A 88 -0.14 -10.66 -3.78
N ASP A 89 1.05 -10.53 -3.20
CA ASP A 89 2.21 -11.37 -3.58
C ASP A 89 2.22 -12.66 -2.75
N GLY A 90 3.07 -13.61 -3.11
CA GLY A 90 3.13 -14.96 -2.55
C GLY A 90 3.28 -15.02 -1.03
N ASP A 91 3.93 -14.04 -0.40
CA ASP A 91 4.09 -13.92 1.06
C ASP A 91 3.13 -12.91 1.71
N GLY A 92 2.36 -12.16 0.91
CA GLY A 92 1.38 -11.19 1.35
C GLY A 92 1.94 -9.85 1.84
N ASP A 93 3.21 -9.53 1.58
CA ASP A 93 3.82 -8.26 2.02
C ASP A 93 3.52 -7.07 1.07
N ARG A 94 3.09 -7.38 -0.15
CA ARG A 94 2.78 -6.43 -1.22
C ARG A 94 1.32 -6.53 -1.62
N VAL A 95 0.78 -5.37 -1.98
CA VAL A 95 -0.56 -5.24 -2.54
C VAL A 95 -0.53 -4.35 -3.77
N ILE A 96 -1.23 -4.78 -4.80
CA ILE A 96 -1.61 -3.97 -5.96
C ILE A 96 -3.13 -4.04 -6.06
N MET A 97 -3.76 -2.93 -6.45
CA MET A 97 -5.20 -2.88 -6.62
C MET A 97 -5.56 -2.68 -8.08
N VAL A 98 -6.81 -2.98 -8.42
CA VAL A 98 -7.40 -2.72 -9.72
C VAL A 98 -8.75 -2.04 -9.48
N ASP A 99 -9.04 -0.95 -10.19
CA ASP A 99 -10.35 -0.29 -10.09
C ASP A 99 -11.42 -0.98 -10.94
N HIS A 100 -12.68 -0.54 -10.80
CA HIS A 100 -13.82 -1.03 -11.57
C HIS A 100 -13.69 -0.86 -13.10
N GLU A 101 -12.82 0.03 -13.58
CA GLU A 101 -12.53 0.23 -15.01
C GLU A 101 -11.37 -0.67 -15.49
N GLY A 102 -10.78 -1.46 -14.60
CA GLY A 102 -9.66 -2.34 -14.90
C GLY A 102 -8.31 -1.64 -14.87
N ASN A 103 -8.21 -0.40 -14.39
CA ASN A 103 -6.93 0.29 -14.27
C ASN A 103 -6.14 -0.24 -13.07
N LYS A 104 -4.83 -0.44 -13.27
CA LYS A 104 -3.91 -0.80 -12.19
C LYS A 104 -3.72 0.39 -11.26
N VAL A 105 -3.87 0.14 -9.97
CA VAL A 105 -3.59 1.08 -8.88
C VAL A 105 -2.36 0.58 -8.11
N ASP A 106 -1.26 1.28 -8.28
CA ASP A 106 0.04 0.91 -7.70
C ASP A 106 0.25 1.43 -6.26
N GLY A 107 1.37 1.05 -5.66
CA GLY A 107 1.71 1.43 -4.29
C GLY A 107 1.85 2.94 -4.06
N ASP A 108 2.23 3.72 -5.08
CA ASP A 108 2.32 5.18 -4.94
C ASP A 108 0.91 5.79 -4.91
N GLN A 109 0.00 5.32 -5.76
CA GLN A 109 -1.40 5.74 -5.75
C GLN A 109 -2.11 5.34 -4.45
N ILE A 110 -1.87 4.13 -3.95
CA ILE A 110 -2.39 3.66 -2.65
C ILE A 110 -1.86 4.55 -1.52
N LEU A 111 -0.55 4.83 -1.50
CA LEU A 111 0.07 5.70 -0.50
C LEU A 111 -0.52 7.11 -0.52
N TYR A 112 -0.79 7.66 -1.70
CA TYR A 112 -1.47 8.95 -1.84
C TYR A 112 -2.87 8.94 -1.23
N ILE A 113 -3.68 7.91 -1.53
CA ILE A 113 -5.04 7.78 -1.00
C ILE A 113 -5.03 7.74 0.54
N ILE A 114 -4.16 6.91 1.12
CA ILE A 114 -4.00 6.78 2.58
C ILE A 114 -3.55 8.10 3.21
N ALA A 115 -2.54 8.76 2.63
CA ALA A 115 -2.02 10.02 3.15
C ALA A 115 -3.07 11.14 3.08
N ARG A 116 -3.81 11.24 1.97
CA ARG A 116 -4.89 12.22 1.79
C ARG A 116 -6.02 12.00 2.79
N GLU A 117 -6.44 10.75 2.98
CA GLU A 117 -7.52 10.43 3.93
C GLU A 117 -7.08 10.67 5.38
N GLY A 118 -5.86 10.27 5.74
CA GLY A 118 -5.29 10.57 7.06
C GLY A 118 -5.22 12.07 7.33
N LEU A 119 -4.91 12.89 6.30
CA LEU A 119 -4.95 14.35 6.42
C LEU A 119 -6.39 14.85 6.64
N ARG A 120 -7.35 14.35 5.86
CA ARG A 120 -8.78 14.71 5.96
C ARG A 120 -9.35 14.43 7.34
N GLN A 121 -8.95 13.32 7.96
CA GLN A 121 -9.37 12.92 9.30
C GLN A 121 -8.55 13.58 10.43
N GLY A 122 -7.53 14.38 10.10
CA GLY A 122 -6.62 14.98 11.09
C GLY A 122 -5.72 13.96 11.81
N GLN A 123 -5.58 12.75 11.28
CA GLN A 123 -4.81 11.65 11.86
C GLN A 123 -3.37 11.59 11.32
N LEU A 124 -3.09 12.23 10.18
CA LEU A 124 -1.76 12.21 9.57
C LEU A 124 -0.76 12.96 10.44
N ARG A 125 0.16 12.23 11.05
CA ARG A 125 1.27 12.79 11.83
C ARG A 125 2.56 12.79 11.01
N GLY A 126 3.07 13.98 10.69
CA GLY A 126 4.32 14.13 9.96
C GLY A 126 4.11 14.21 8.44
N GLY A 127 4.22 13.09 7.73
CA GLY A 127 4.21 13.04 6.26
C GLY A 127 4.36 11.62 5.70
N ALA A 128 4.53 11.50 4.39
CA ALA A 128 4.65 10.22 3.69
C ALA A 128 6.10 9.90 3.35
N VAL A 129 6.42 8.61 3.28
CA VAL A 129 7.76 8.12 2.92
C VAL A 129 7.63 7.15 1.75
N GLY A 130 8.34 7.45 0.66
CA GLY A 130 8.46 6.56 -0.49
C GLY A 130 9.92 6.23 -0.78
N THR A 131 10.18 5.57 -1.90
CA THR A 131 11.55 5.26 -2.31
C THR A 131 12.04 6.22 -3.40
N LEU A 132 13.30 6.08 -3.81
CA LEU A 132 13.80 6.75 -5.02
C LEU A 132 13.04 6.34 -6.28
N MET A 133 12.38 5.18 -6.28
CA MET A 133 11.59 4.67 -7.41
C MET A 133 10.16 5.22 -7.43
N SER A 134 9.71 5.89 -6.37
CA SER A 134 8.36 6.47 -6.34
C SER A 134 8.20 7.53 -7.43
N ASN A 135 7.04 7.58 -8.05
CA ASN A 135 6.72 8.48 -9.14
C ASN A 135 6.86 9.96 -8.71
N MET A 136 7.21 10.86 -9.65
CA MET A 136 7.26 12.30 -9.39
C MET A 136 5.85 12.89 -9.17
N GLY A 137 4.84 12.33 -9.84
CA GLY A 137 3.44 12.69 -9.67
C GLY A 137 2.95 12.55 -8.23
N LEU A 138 3.38 11.50 -7.51
CA LEU A 138 3.10 11.33 -6.09
C LEU A 138 3.65 12.51 -5.27
N GLU A 139 4.90 12.89 -5.50
CA GLU A 139 5.55 13.99 -4.78
C GLU A 139 4.85 15.32 -5.04
N LEU A 140 4.48 15.59 -6.29
CA LEU A 140 3.72 16.80 -6.66
C LEU A 140 2.34 16.81 -6.01
N ALA A 141 1.62 15.69 -6.04
CA ALA A 141 0.28 15.56 -5.46
C ALA A 141 0.30 15.72 -3.93
N LEU A 142 1.27 15.12 -3.24
CA LEU A 142 1.46 15.31 -1.80
C LEU A 142 1.83 16.76 -1.45
N LYS A 143 2.68 17.39 -2.25
CA LYS A 143 3.07 18.79 -2.07
C LYS A 143 1.87 19.74 -2.20
N GLN A 144 0.94 19.48 -3.12
CA GLN A 144 -0.30 20.26 -3.26
C GLN A 144 -1.19 20.16 -2.01
N LEU A 145 -1.17 19.02 -1.31
CA LEU A 145 -1.87 18.81 -0.06
C LEU A 145 -1.10 19.33 1.17
N GLY A 146 0.09 19.91 0.97
CA GLY A 146 0.97 20.34 2.06
C GLY A 146 1.58 19.17 2.86
N ILE A 147 1.53 17.95 2.34
CA ILE A 147 2.04 16.76 3.00
C ILE A 147 3.55 16.64 2.70
N PRO A 148 4.42 16.63 3.73
CA PRO A 148 5.85 16.41 3.53
C PRO A 148 6.12 15.00 2.97
N PHE A 149 6.97 14.90 1.97
CA PHE A 149 7.38 13.63 1.36
C PHE A 149 8.89 13.41 1.47
N VAL A 150 9.30 12.20 1.86
CA VAL A 150 10.72 11.82 1.98
C VAL A 150 11.00 10.59 1.11
N ARG A 151 12.04 10.68 0.28
CA ARG A 151 12.54 9.55 -0.51
C ARG A 151 13.64 8.81 0.25
N ALA A 152 13.43 7.52 0.47
CA ALA A 152 14.42 6.60 1.03
C ALA A 152 15.17 5.86 -0.08
N LYS A 153 16.41 5.43 0.20
CA LYS A 153 17.15 4.52 -0.69
C LYS A 153 16.45 3.15 -0.73
N VAL A 154 16.40 2.54 -1.91
CA VAL A 154 15.87 1.19 -2.10
C VAL A 154 16.75 0.20 -1.33
N GLY A 155 16.14 -0.72 -0.57
CA GLY A 155 16.84 -1.79 0.15
C GLY A 155 17.52 -1.38 1.47
N GLY A 156 17.32 -0.15 1.95
CA GLY A 156 17.78 0.27 3.29
C GLY A 156 16.65 0.21 4.33
N PRO A 157 16.91 -0.20 5.58
CA PRO A 157 15.89 -0.20 6.62
C PRO A 157 15.38 1.23 6.88
N LEU A 158 14.05 1.40 6.85
CA LEU A 158 13.39 2.52 7.52
C LEU A 158 13.54 2.26 9.02
N ARG A 159 14.23 3.15 9.76
CA ARG A 159 14.29 3.01 11.21
C ARG A 159 12.88 3.17 11.77
N ALA A 160 12.35 2.10 12.38
CA ALA A 160 11.08 2.15 13.09
C ALA A 160 11.14 3.25 14.17
N GLY A 161 10.18 4.16 14.16
CA GLY A 161 10.10 5.29 15.09
C GLY A 161 10.68 6.61 14.58
N GLU A 162 11.32 6.64 13.40
CA GLU A 162 11.75 7.92 12.79
C GLU A 162 10.57 8.50 12.00
N THR A 163 9.88 9.48 12.58
CA THR A 163 8.80 10.20 11.89
C THR A 163 9.36 10.90 10.64
N ALA A 164 8.53 11.07 9.60
CA ALA A 164 8.91 11.87 8.44
C ALA A 164 9.44 13.25 8.87
N GLY A 165 8.90 13.81 9.96
CA GLY A 165 9.37 15.05 10.60
C GLY A 165 10.78 14.98 11.18
N GLU A 166 11.15 13.91 11.89
CA GLU A 166 12.50 13.73 12.45
C GLU A 166 13.55 13.51 11.36
N ARG A 167 13.24 12.74 10.30
CA ARG A 167 14.10 12.63 9.13
C ARG A 167 14.22 13.96 8.40
N LEU A 168 13.14 14.72 8.22
CA LEU A 168 13.19 16.06 7.63
C LEU A 168 14.03 17.02 8.48
N ALA A 169 13.95 16.95 9.81
CA ALA A 169 14.79 17.75 10.72
C ALA A 169 16.27 17.32 10.68
N HIS A 170 16.55 16.02 10.56
CA HIS A 170 17.90 15.49 10.36
C HIS A 170 18.48 15.93 9.00
N TRP A 171 17.72 15.79 7.90
CA TRP A 171 18.13 16.21 6.56
C TRP A 171 18.26 17.72 6.42
N ARG A 172 17.36 18.53 7.02
CA ARG A 172 17.49 19.99 7.10
C ARG A 172 18.74 20.44 7.85
N ARG A 173 19.17 19.71 8.89
CA ARG A 173 20.45 19.98 9.59
C ARG A 173 21.65 19.63 8.70
N LYS A 174 21.59 18.49 8.01
CA LYS A 174 22.66 17.99 7.11
C LYS A 174 22.84 18.84 5.84
N LEU A 175 21.76 19.42 5.33
CA LEU A 175 21.78 20.37 4.20
C LEU A 175 22.29 21.75 4.64
N ARG A 176 21.94 22.24 5.84
CA ARG A 176 22.50 23.48 6.41
C ARG A 176 24.00 23.40 6.69
N SER A 177 24.53 22.22 7.05
CA SER A 177 25.97 22.02 7.24
C SER A 177 26.75 21.87 5.92
N ARG A 178 26.06 21.80 4.78
CA ARG A 178 26.64 21.65 3.44
C ARG A 178 26.44 22.89 2.57
N ASP A 179 25.93 23.98 3.13
CA ASP A 179 25.77 25.24 2.42
C ASP A 179 27.16 25.88 2.18
N PRO A 180 27.64 25.93 0.92
CA PRO A 180 28.94 26.52 0.59
C PRO A 180 29.00 28.03 0.89
N ALA A 181 27.86 28.69 1.10
CA ALA A 181 27.80 30.13 1.42
C ALA A 181 28.38 30.50 2.80
N ARG A 182 28.55 29.54 3.74
CA ARG A 182 29.16 29.81 5.06
C ARG A 182 30.63 29.42 5.19
N GLN A 183 31.20 28.68 4.24
CA GLN A 183 32.63 28.30 4.30
C GLN A 183 33.59 29.41 3.86
N ASN A 184 33.08 30.54 3.37
CA ASN A 184 33.88 31.68 2.90
C ASN A 184 33.97 32.86 3.89
N HIS A 185 33.74 32.66 5.20
CA HIS A 185 33.84 33.73 6.20
C HIS A 185 34.93 33.58 7.25
N HIS A 186 35.87 32.64 7.07
CA HIS A 186 37.11 32.61 7.83
C HIS A 186 38.29 32.45 6.87
N ARG A 187 38.68 33.59 6.26
CA ARG A 187 40.08 33.91 6.01
C ARG A 187 40.63 34.60 7.25
#